data_AF-A0AAV4ARV8-F1
#
_entry.id   AF-A0AAV4ARV8-F1
#
_cell.length_a   1.000
_cell.length_b   1.000
_cell.length_c   1.000
_cell.angle_alpha   90.00
_cell.angle_beta   90.00
_cell.angle_gamma   90.00
#
_symmetry.space_group_name_H-M   'P 1'
#
loop_
_entity.id
_entity.type
_entity.pdbx_description
1 polymer ?
#
loop_
_entity_poly.entity_id
_entity_poly.type
_entity_poly.pdbx_seq_one_letter_code
_entity_poly.pdbx_strand_id
1 'polypeptide(L)'
;MNLLPYEKIDCRSEGLAVHWSKWLKRLEHIFDIYQIDETQSKRPYALLLTYGGAELNDIVESLPTITAMETGDNSYQELKTALTNYFNPQSNTEMQRYQFRHKRQTPGTKFTIFMRS
;
A
#
# COMPACT_ATOMS: atom_id res chain seq x y z
N MET A 1 -5.63 -15.86 22.36
CA MET A 1 -5.48 -14.44 22.01
C MET A 1 -6.69 -14.10 21.13
N ASN A 2 -7.66 -13.34 21.63
CA ASN A 2 -8.81 -12.92 20.81
C ASN A 2 -8.34 -11.75 19.95
N LEU A 3 -7.97 -12.07 18.72
CA LEU A 3 -7.60 -11.08 17.72
C LEU A 3 -8.85 -10.25 17.40
N LEU A 4 -8.70 -8.92 17.42
CA LEU A 4 -9.80 -8.02 17.07
C LEU A 4 -10.26 -8.33 15.64
N PRO A 5 -11.58 -8.41 15.38
CA PRO A 5 -12.08 -8.58 14.02
C PRO A 5 -11.62 -7.38 13.19
N TYR A 6 -10.73 -7.66 12.24
CA TYR A 6 -10.10 -6.66 11.42
C TYR A 6 -10.62 -6.75 9.99
N GLU A 7 -10.86 -5.60 9.38
CA GLU A 7 -11.38 -5.50 8.02
C GLU A 7 -10.30 -5.94 7.03
N LYS A 8 -10.63 -6.94 6.20
CA LYS A 8 -9.74 -7.40 5.12
C LYS A 8 -9.53 -6.25 4.14
N ILE A 9 -8.34 -6.21 3.55
CA ILE A 9 -8.07 -5.23 2.49
C ILE A 9 -8.91 -5.56 1.26
N ASP A 10 -9.54 -4.54 0.67
CA ASP A 10 -10.19 -4.67 -0.63
C ASP A 10 -9.19 -4.33 -1.73
N CYS A 11 -8.57 -5.39 -2.28
CA CYS A 11 -7.57 -5.29 -3.34
C CYS A 11 -8.14 -4.80 -4.68
N ARG A 12 -9.47 -4.73 -4.83
CA ARG A 12 -10.15 -4.36 -6.09
C ARG A 12 -10.66 -2.92 -6.11
N SER A 13 -10.50 -2.20 -5.01
CA SER A 13 -10.97 -0.82 -4.86
C SER A 13 -10.14 0.19 -5.68
N GLU A 14 -10.79 1.23 -6.18
CA GLU A 14 -10.09 2.37 -6.79
C GLU A 14 -9.21 3.07 -5.75
N GLY A 15 -7.99 3.49 -6.14
CA GLY A 15 -7.06 4.13 -5.20
C GLY A 15 -6.34 3.13 -4.29
N LEU A 16 -6.08 1.92 -4.79
CA LEU A 16 -5.43 0.81 -4.09
C LEU A 16 -4.18 1.19 -3.31
N ALA A 17 -3.30 2.05 -3.84
CA ALA A 17 -2.11 2.54 -3.12
C ALA A 17 -2.46 3.30 -1.82
N VAL A 18 -3.50 4.14 -1.86
CA VAL A 18 -3.98 4.91 -0.69
C VAL A 18 -4.68 3.99 0.29
N HIS A 19 -5.46 3.04 -0.21
CA HIS A 19 -6.15 2.05 0.60
C HIS A 19 -5.15 1.13 1.33
N TRP A 20 -4.18 0.57 0.60
CA TRP A 20 -3.03 -0.18 1.14
C TRP A 20 -2.31 0.61 2.23
N SER A 21 -1.94 1.87 1.96
CA SER A 21 -1.20 2.68 2.94
C SER A 21 -2.01 2.93 4.23
N LYS A 22 -3.33 3.14 4.12
CA LYS A 22 -4.20 3.33 5.30
C LYS A 22 -4.39 2.03 6.07
N TRP A 23 -4.59 0.93 5.35
CA TRP A 23 -4.77 -0.40 5.91
C TRP A 23 -3.50 -0.87 6.64
N LEU A 24 -2.33 -0.70 6.02
CA LEU A 24 -1.05 -1.07 6.60
C LEU A 24 -0.77 -0.30 7.90
N LYS A 25 -1.01 1.02 7.92
CA LYS A 25 -0.87 1.84 9.15
C LYS A 25 -1.74 1.36 10.31
N ARG A 26 -2.95 0.87 10.02
CA ARG A 26 -3.84 0.33 11.05
C ARG A 26 -3.34 -1.01 11.57
N LEU A 27 -2.79 -1.84 10.69
CA LEU A 27 -2.17 -3.11 11.06
C LEU A 27 -0.90 -2.91 11.92
N GLU A 28 -0.08 -1.91 11.59
CA GLU A 28 1.08 -1.52 12.41
C GLU A 28 0.67 -1.04 13.81
N HIS A 29 -0.40 -0.26 13.91
CA HIS A 29 -0.93 0.15 15.22
C HIS A 29 -1.38 -1.06 16.06
N ILE A 30 -1.89 -2.11 15.42
CA ILE A 30 -2.21 -3.37 16.13
C ILE A 30 -0.92 -4.01 16.66
N PHE A 31 0.17 -4.00 15.89
CA PHE A 31 1.46 -4.52 16.35
C PHE A 31 2.00 -3.73 17.55
N ASP A 32 1.86 -2.41 17.54
CA ASP A 32 2.20 -1.54 18.67
C ASP A 32 1.40 -1.90 19.93
N ILE A 33 0.08 -2.07 19.80
CA ILE A 33 -0.82 -2.43 20.92
C ILE A 33 -0.40 -3.77 21.54
N TYR A 34 -0.03 -4.75 20.71
CA TYR A 34 0.37 -6.08 21.15
C TYR A 34 1.86 -6.23 21.42
N GLN A 35 2.64 -5.14 21.33
CA GLN A 35 4.10 -5.13 21.53
C GLN A 35 4.80 -6.19 20.67
N ILE A 36 4.42 -6.27 19.40
CA ILE A 36 4.98 -7.22 18.44
C ILE A 36 6.19 -6.57 17.77
N ASP A 37 7.38 -7.12 18.01
CA ASP A 37 8.60 -6.67 17.34
C ASP A 37 8.57 -7.00 15.83
N GLU A 38 8.53 -5.96 15.01
CA GLU A 38 8.51 -6.08 13.54
C GLU A 38 9.81 -6.62 12.93
N THR A 39 10.92 -6.53 13.67
CA THR A 39 12.28 -6.78 13.18
C THR A 39 12.85 -8.14 13.59
N GLN A 40 12.20 -8.84 14.51
CA GLN A 40 12.74 -10.05 15.15
C GLN A 40 11.71 -11.18 15.23
N SER A 41 10.50 -10.96 14.72
CA SER A 41 9.38 -11.88 14.90
C SER A 41 8.82 -12.34 13.56
N LYS A 42 8.61 -13.65 13.44
CA LYS A 42 7.85 -14.25 12.33
C LYS A 42 6.34 -13.98 12.43
N ARG A 43 5.89 -13.49 13.58
CA ARG A 43 4.49 -13.17 13.87
C ARG A 43 3.90 -12.07 12.97
N PRO A 44 4.53 -10.90 12.77
CA PRO A 44 4.01 -9.84 11.90
C PRO A 44 3.83 -10.31 10.44
N TYR A 45 4.74 -11.14 9.92
CA TYR A 45 4.60 -11.78 8.61
C TYR A 45 3.32 -12.63 8.54
N ALA A 46 3.15 -13.55 9.48
CA ALA A 46 1.98 -14.43 9.54
C ALA A 46 0.67 -13.63 9.73
N LEU A 47 0.70 -12.58 10.55
CA LEU A 47 -0.46 -11.71 10.78
C LEU A 47 -0.83 -10.94 9.52
N LEU A 48 0.14 -10.43 8.76
CA LEU A 48 -0.12 -9.71 7.52
C LEU A 48 -0.85 -10.60 6.49
N LEU A 49 -0.41 -11.86 6.31
CA LEU A 49 -1.10 -12.81 5.43
C LEU A 49 -2.47 -13.22 5.97
N THR A 50 -2.60 -13.37 7.29
CA THR A 50 -3.88 -13.74 7.93
C THR A 50 -4.93 -12.64 7.76
N TYR A 51 -4.53 -11.38 7.95
CA TYR A 51 -5.44 -10.23 7.85
C TYR A 51 -5.63 -9.74 6.41
N GLY A 52 -4.63 -9.92 5.54
CA GLY A 52 -4.71 -9.57 4.12
C GLY A 52 -5.73 -10.42 3.36
N GLY A 53 -5.97 -11.65 3.79
CA GLY A 53 -6.93 -12.54 3.17
C GLY A 53 -6.43 -13.17 1.87
N ALA A 54 -7.28 -13.98 1.22
CA ALA A 54 -6.90 -14.82 0.10
C ALA A 54 -6.34 -14.01 -1.09
N GLU A 55 -6.95 -12.88 -1.43
CA GLU A 55 -6.51 -12.08 -2.58
C GLU A 55 -5.09 -11.52 -2.41
N LEU A 56 -4.74 -11.10 -1.20
CA LEU A 56 -3.39 -10.63 -0.91
C LEU A 56 -2.40 -11.79 -0.95
N ASN A 57 -2.78 -12.97 -0.46
CA ASN A 57 -1.93 -14.17 -0.52
C ASN A 57 -1.66 -14.59 -1.97
N ASP A 58 -2.66 -14.55 -2.85
CA ASP A 58 -2.52 -14.84 -4.28
C ASP A 58 -1.53 -13.86 -4.94
N ILE A 59 -1.60 -12.57 -4.57
CA ILE A 59 -0.64 -11.55 -5.03
C ILE A 59 0.77 -11.89 -4.53
N VAL A 60 0.92 -12.26 -3.26
CA VAL A 60 2.21 -12.65 -2.68
C VAL A 60 2.81 -13.87 -3.38
N GLU A 61 2.01 -14.90 -3.68
CA GLU A 61 2.45 -16.07 -4.44
C GLU A 61 2.85 -15.72 -5.87
N SER A 62 2.19 -14.73 -6.49
CA SER A 62 2.54 -14.26 -7.83
C SER A 62 3.86 -13.49 -7.91
N LEU A 63 4.40 -13.03 -6.77
CA LEU A 63 5.61 -12.22 -6.69
C LEU A 63 6.86 -13.10 -6.55
N PRO A 64 7.70 -13.21 -7.60
CA PRO A 64 8.85 -14.13 -7.61
C PRO A 64 9.90 -13.78 -6.55
N THR A 65 9.95 -12.52 -6.11
CA THR A 65 10.87 -12.03 -5.09
C THR A 65 10.57 -12.61 -3.70
N ILE A 66 9.31 -12.95 -3.40
CA ILE A 66 8.89 -13.40 -2.07
C ILE A 66 8.99 -14.93 -1.94
N THR A 67 8.78 -15.68 -3.02
CA THR A 67 8.94 -17.15 -3.04
C THR A 67 10.35 -17.63 -2.68
N ALA A 68 11.37 -16.76 -2.76
CA ALA A 68 12.74 -17.07 -2.36
C ALA A 68 13.08 -16.66 -0.91
N MET A 69 12.17 -15.96 -0.21
CA MET A 69 12.41 -15.47 1.14
C MET A 69 12.16 -16.59 2.15
N GLU A 70 13.23 -17.27 2.54
CA GLU A 70 13.20 -18.12 3.73
C GLU A 70 12.86 -17.26 4.95
N THR A 71 12.02 -17.82 5.82
CA THR A 71 11.43 -17.20 7.01
C THR A 71 12.49 -16.69 8.02
N GLY A 72 13.20 -15.61 7.68
CA GLY A 72 14.19 -14.93 8.49
C GLY A 72 13.61 -13.72 9.23
N ASP A 73 14.42 -13.11 10.08
CA ASP A 73 14.00 -12.05 11.01
C ASP A 73 13.55 -10.74 10.29
N ASN A 74 13.97 -10.52 9.04
CA ASN A 74 13.58 -9.36 8.22
C ASN A 74 12.42 -9.62 7.23
N SER A 75 11.84 -10.82 7.25
CA SER A 75 10.81 -11.25 6.27
C SER A 75 9.59 -10.32 6.18
N TYR A 76 9.20 -9.68 7.29
CA TYR A 76 8.08 -8.73 7.30
C TYR A 76 8.36 -7.44 6.54
N GLN A 77 9.52 -6.80 6.77
CA GLN A 77 9.87 -5.52 6.13
C GLN A 77 10.05 -5.69 4.62
N GLU A 78 10.63 -6.81 4.20
CA GLU A 78 10.81 -7.15 2.79
C GLU A 78 9.47 -7.41 2.11
N LEU A 79 8.58 -8.19 2.73
CA LEU A 79 7.21 -8.43 2.25
C LEU A 79 6.42 -7.12 2.12
N LYS A 80 6.46 -6.28 3.16
CA LYS A 80 5.84 -4.95 3.16
C LYS A 80 6.34 -4.09 2.00
N THR A 81 7.64 -4.12 1.74
CA THR A 81 8.25 -3.36 0.64
C THR A 81 7.83 -3.88 -0.72
N ALA A 82 7.85 -5.20 -0.93
CA ALA A 82 7.41 -5.84 -2.16
C ALA A 82 5.93 -5.56 -2.47
N LEU A 83 5.06 -5.69 -1.47
CA LEU A 83 3.63 -5.37 -1.60
C LEU A 83 3.38 -3.88 -1.83
N THR A 84 4.12 -3.01 -1.14
CA THR A 84 4.01 -1.56 -1.37
C THR A 84 4.42 -1.20 -2.79
N ASN A 85 5.48 -1.83 -3.33
CA ASN A 85 5.88 -1.65 -4.72
C ASN A 85 4.87 -2.26 -5.72
N TYR A 86 4.18 -3.34 -5.35
CA TYR A 86 3.13 -3.91 -6.19
C TYR A 86 1.89 -3.00 -6.28
N PHE A 87 1.43 -2.48 -5.14
CA PHE A 87 0.23 -1.63 -5.05
C PHE A 87 0.49 -0.17 -5.44
N ASN A 88 1.73 0.27 -5.28
CA ASN A 88 2.21 1.58 -5.70
C ASN A 88 3.55 1.38 -6.41
N PRO A 89 3.54 0.85 -7.65
CA PRO A 89 4.75 0.77 -8.45
C PRO A 89 5.18 2.20 -8.62
N GLN A 90 6.22 2.59 -7.86
CA GLN A 90 6.64 3.97 -7.63
C GLN A 90 6.27 4.77 -8.85
N SER A 91 5.26 5.63 -8.68
CA SER A 91 4.72 6.46 -9.75
C SER A 91 5.92 6.98 -10.53
N ASN A 92 6.18 6.37 -11.68
CA ASN A 92 7.31 6.74 -12.51
C ASN A 92 7.09 8.23 -12.67
N THR A 93 8.02 9.07 -12.22
CA THR A 93 7.82 10.53 -12.17
C THR A 93 7.32 11.07 -13.52
N GLU A 94 7.62 10.34 -14.59
CA GLU A 94 7.06 10.42 -15.93
C GLU A 94 5.53 10.31 -16.05
N MET A 95 4.83 9.42 -15.33
CA MET A 95 3.36 9.31 -15.36
C MET A 95 2.69 10.50 -14.66
N GLN A 96 3.22 10.96 -13.52
CA GLN A 96 2.73 12.17 -12.85
C GLN A 96 3.01 13.42 -13.68
N ARG A 97 4.19 13.51 -14.32
CA ARG A 97 4.50 14.55 -15.32
C ARG A 97 3.58 14.49 -16.53
N TYR A 98 3.25 13.28 -17.01
CA TYR A 98 2.34 13.08 -18.13
C TYR A 98 0.93 13.53 -17.78
N GLN A 99 0.38 13.14 -16.62
CA GLN A 99 -0.93 13.60 -16.14
C GLN A 99 -0.95 15.12 -15.91
N PHE A 100 0.14 15.71 -15.42
CA PHE A 100 0.26 17.16 -15.27
C PHE A 100 0.29 17.89 -16.62
N ARG A 101 1.03 17.36 -17.61
CA ARG A 101 1.08 17.90 -18.99
C ARG A 101 -0.22 17.67 -19.77
N HIS A 102 -0.97 16.62 -19.45
CA HIS A 102 -2.27 16.32 -20.06
C HIS A 102 -3.46 17.03 -19.42
N LYS A 103 -3.31 17.67 -18.26
CA LYS A 103 -4.22 18.72 -17.78
C LYS A 103 -4.00 19.99 -18.60
N ARG A 104 -4.29 19.92 -19.90
CA ARG A 104 -4.41 21.10 -20.75
C ARG A 104 -5.60 21.90 -20.25
N GLN A 105 -5.41 23.22 -20.10
CA GLN A 105 -6.44 24.19 -19.78
C GLN A 105 -7.75 23.86 -20.51
N THR A 106 -8.83 23.72 -19.74
CA THR A 106 -10.18 23.70 -20.27
C THR A 106 -10.37 24.98 -21.09
N PRO A 107 -10.67 24.92 -22.41
CA PRO A 107 -10.94 26.12 -23.19
C PRO A 107 -12.27 26.70 -22.70
N GLY A 108 -12.24 27.74 -21.85
CA GLY A 108 -13.48 28.35 -21.38
C GLY A 108 -13.40 29.33 -20.22
N THR A 109 -12.35 29.30 -19.37
CA THR A 109 -12.19 30.36 -18.37
C THR A 109 -11.63 31.61 -19.03
N LYS A 110 -12.56 32.53 -19.32
CA LYS A 110 -12.30 33.83 -19.93
C LYS A 110 -11.23 34.61 -19.17
N PHE A 111 -10.32 35.19 -19.94
CA PHE A 111 -9.20 36.05 -19.54
C PHE A 111 -9.65 37.44 -19.03
N THR A 112 -10.73 37.54 -18.24
CA THR A 112 -11.36 38.84 -17.93
C THR A 112 -11.52 39.16 -16.44
N ILE A 113 -10.68 38.62 -15.57
CA ILE A 113 -10.59 39.08 -14.17
C ILE A 113 -9.12 39.36 -13.84
N PHE A 114 -8.51 40.33 -14.54
CA PHE A 114 -7.27 40.96 -14.04
C PHE A 114 -7.09 42.42 -14.49
N MET A 115 -8.18 43.14 -14.77
CA MET A 115 -8.12 44.60 -14.84
C MET A 115 -9.42 45.18 -14.28
N ARG A 116 -9.37 45.62 -13.02
CA ARG A 116 -10.05 46.80 -12.44
C ARG A 116 -10.55 46.57 -11.00
N SER A 117 -9.73 46.96 -10.03
CA SER A 117 -10.09 47.90 -8.95
C SER A 117 -8.82 48.41 -8.29
#